data_AF-A0A822ARN3-F1
#
_entry.id   AF-A0A822ARN3-F1
#
_cell.length_a   1.000
_cell.length_b   1.000
_cell.length_c   1.000
_cell.angle_alpha   90.00
_cell.angle_beta   90.00
_cell.angle_gamma   90.00
#
_symmetry.space_group_name_H-M   'P 1'
#
loop_
_entity.id
_entity.type
_entity.pdbx_description
1 polymer ?
#
loop_
_entity_poly.entity_id
_entity_poly.type
_entity_poly.pdbx_seq_one_letter_code
_entity_poly.pdbx_strand_id
1 'polypeptide(L)'
;MAMNKFNAMESNSMKSLTDCLYFMNGHCKFGEKCMYRHSLKAKKQLTRCNKWPDSCRKIQCSFRHPVIMAQPKVTTSNTLTSRLSKDNLVSFFWNIENVPIPKGQKPFDIIQRIRQKLVIEPSLQEAAFSCFCNIYTISQDNQQSLHHANVRIIHVPDRKPGAVDRQIMLELDRFERV
;
A
#
# COMPACT_ATOMS: atom_id res chain seq x y z
N MET A 1 18.90 46.50 -6.54
CA MET A 1 17.67 46.00 -7.20
C MET A 1 17.26 44.69 -6.54
N ALA A 2 15.96 44.53 -6.33
CA ALA A 2 15.33 43.54 -5.46
C ALA A 2 15.24 42.11 -6.04
N MET A 3 14.97 41.18 -5.13
CA MET A 3 14.87 39.71 -5.23
C MET A 3 14.14 39.14 -6.44
N ASN A 4 14.60 37.97 -6.93
CA ASN A 4 13.74 36.99 -7.60
C ASN A 4 13.36 35.85 -6.63
N LYS A 5 12.26 36.07 -5.91
CA LYS A 5 11.58 35.20 -4.94
C LYS A 5 10.72 34.08 -5.58
N PHE A 6 10.92 33.78 -6.87
CA PHE A 6 9.97 32.95 -7.63
C PHE A 6 10.15 31.42 -7.50
N ASN A 7 11.23 30.90 -6.91
CA ASN A 7 11.46 29.43 -6.84
C ASN A 7 11.27 28.79 -5.44
N ALA A 8 10.98 29.57 -4.40
CA ALA A 8 10.78 29.05 -3.04
C ALA A 8 9.30 28.79 -2.68
N MET A 9 8.36 29.48 -3.33
CA MET A 9 6.93 29.44 -2.98
C MET A 9 6.22 28.21 -3.57
N GLU A 10 6.57 27.79 -4.79
CA GLU A 10 6.00 26.58 -5.42
C GLU A 10 6.48 25.28 -4.76
N SER A 11 7.74 25.23 -4.35
CA SER A 11 8.30 24.05 -3.67
C SER A 11 7.70 23.81 -2.28
N ASN A 12 7.27 24.87 -1.58
CA ASN A 12 6.60 24.75 -0.28
C ASN A 12 5.11 24.41 -0.43
N SER A 13 4.42 25.00 -1.41
CA SER A 13 3.02 24.68 -1.73
C SER A 13 2.83 23.25 -2.21
N MET A 14 3.81 22.67 -2.93
CA MET A 14 3.75 21.27 -3.33
C MET A 14 3.93 20.30 -2.16
N LYS A 15 4.71 20.65 -1.14
CA LYS A 15 4.88 19.80 0.06
C LYS A 15 3.57 19.66 0.84
N SER A 16 2.85 20.75 1.09
CA SER A 16 1.57 20.72 1.82
C SER A 16 0.45 19.98 1.08
N LEU A 17 0.62 19.77 -0.23
CA LEU A 17 -0.26 18.95 -1.06
C LEU A 17 0.19 17.49 -1.21
N THR A 18 1.45 17.18 -0.90
CA THR A 18 2.05 15.84 -1.01
C THR A 18 1.87 15.07 0.30
N ASP A 19 1.44 13.81 0.21
CA ASP A 19 1.25 12.95 1.38
C ASP A 19 2.55 12.76 2.18
N CYS A 20 2.47 12.98 3.49
CA CYS A 20 3.57 12.68 4.40
C CYS A 20 3.77 11.17 4.52
N LEU A 21 4.87 10.66 3.96
CA LEU A 21 5.22 9.23 4.03
C LEU A 21 5.23 8.69 5.46
N TYR A 22 5.76 9.45 6.42
CA TYR A 22 5.82 9.03 7.83
C TYR A 22 4.45 8.96 8.48
N PHE A 23 3.52 9.86 8.13
CA PHE A 23 2.16 9.82 8.66
C PHE A 23 1.36 8.66 8.08
N MET A 24 1.54 8.40 6.78
CA MET A 24 0.92 7.23 6.15
C MET A 24 1.40 5.96 6.83
N ASN A 25 2.70 5.85 7.15
CA ASN A 25 3.27 4.72 7.88
C ASN A 25 2.97 4.73 9.40
N GLY A 26 2.40 5.81 9.94
CA GLY A 26 2.00 5.92 11.34
C GLY A 26 3.09 6.38 12.32
N HIS A 27 4.24 6.87 11.84
CA HIS A 27 5.38 7.26 12.68
C HIS A 27 5.79 8.73 12.52
N CYS A 28 4.91 9.61 12.00
CA CYS A 28 5.23 11.03 11.89
C CYS A 28 5.29 11.69 13.28
N LYS A 29 6.43 12.33 13.57
CA LYS A 29 6.67 13.03 14.85
C LYS A 29 6.29 14.52 14.83
N PHE A 30 6.02 15.08 13.66
CA PHE A 30 5.77 16.51 13.48
C PHE A 30 4.30 16.90 13.69
N GLY A 31 3.39 15.94 13.74
CA GLY A 31 1.97 16.20 13.97
C GLY A 31 1.40 17.24 13.00
N GLU A 32 0.70 18.24 13.53
CA GLU A 32 0.11 19.35 12.78
C GLU A 32 1.15 20.32 12.20
N LYS A 33 2.37 20.35 12.76
CA LYS A 33 3.48 21.17 12.25
C LYS A 33 4.18 20.53 11.04
N CYS A 34 3.72 19.36 10.59
CA CYS A 34 4.30 18.71 9.43
C CYS A 34 4.05 19.53 8.18
N MET A 35 5.11 19.80 7.41
CA MET A 35 5.00 20.52 6.13
C MET A 35 4.36 19.69 5.01
N TYR A 36 4.16 18.39 5.24
CA TYR A 36 3.54 17.46 4.31
C TYR A 36 2.11 17.16 4.73
N ARG A 37 1.29 16.77 3.76
CA ARG A 37 -0.13 16.54 3.94
C ARG A 37 -0.42 15.32 4.82
N HIS A 38 -1.22 15.52 5.87
CA HIS A 38 -1.78 14.46 6.71
C HIS A 38 -3.29 14.32 6.42
N SER A 39 -3.68 13.34 5.61
CA SER A 39 -5.09 13.07 5.29
C SER A 39 -5.49 11.66 5.72
N LEU A 40 -6.32 11.56 6.76
CA LEU A 40 -6.88 10.28 7.22
C LEU A 40 -7.76 9.63 6.14
N LYS A 41 -8.50 10.43 5.37
CA LYS A 41 -9.32 9.95 4.26
C LYS A 41 -8.45 9.27 3.20
N ALA A 42 -7.34 9.91 2.83
CA ALA A 42 -6.38 9.35 1.89
C ALA A 42 -5.69 8.11 2.45
N LYS A 43 -5.31 8.11 3.71
CA LYS A 43 -4.71 6.95 4.38
C LYS A 43 -5.59 5.70 4.30
N LYS A 44 -6.91 5.84 4.42
CA LYS A 44 -7.87 4.71 4.41
C LYS A 44 -8.11 4.09 3.03
N GLN A 45 -8.22 4.90 1.97
CA GLN A 45 -8.65 4.39 0.67
C GLN A 45 -7.51 3.93 -0.25
N LEU A 46 -6.25 4.26 0.06
CA LEU A 46 -5.03 3.87 -0.68
C LEU A 46 -4.99 4.20 -2.19
N THR A 47 -6.06 4.71 -2.79
CA THR A 47 -6.11 5.04 -4.23
C THR A 47 -5.39 6.36 -4.53
N ARG A 48 -4.50 6.35 -5.51
CA ARG A 48 -3.85 7.57 -6.05
C ARG A 48 -4.86 8.49 -6.71
N CYS A 49 -4.70 9.80 -6.52
CA CYS A 49 -5.49 10.80 -7.23
C CYS A 49 -5.11 10.80 -8.71
N ASN A 50 -6.07 10.63 -9.60
CA ASN A 50 -5.87 10.70 -11.05
C ASN A 50 -5.39 12.07 -11.55
N LYS A 51 -5.65 13.14 -10.80
CA LYS A 51 -5.21 14.52 -11.11
C LYS A 51 -3.86 14.88 -10.47
N TRP A 52 -3.22 13.96 -9.74
CA TRP A 52 -1.94 14.19 -9.07
C TRP A 52 -0.77 13.64 -9.90
N PRO A 53 0.28 14.44 -10.18
CA PRO A 53 0.63 15.72 -9.55
C PRO A 53 0.14 16.96 -10.32
N ASP A 54 -0.39 16.76 -11.51
CA ASP A 54 -0.43 17.81 -12.54
C ASP A 54 -1.38 18.94 -12.16
N SER A 55 -2.61 18.63 -11.75
CA SER A 55 -3.68 19.61 -11.57
C SER A 55 -4.39 19.57 -10.22
N CYS A 56 -4.19 18.53 -9.40
CA CYS A 56 -4.82 18.48 -8.09
C CYS A 56 -4.13 19.43 -7.11
N ARG A 57 -4.88 20.41 -6.60
CA ARG A 57 -4.45 21.36 -5.56
C ARG A 57 -5.34 21.35 -4.32
N LYS A 58 -6.21 20.34 -4.18
CA LYS A 58 -7.10 20.20 -3.02
C LYS A 58 -6.35 19.56 -1.85
N ILE A 59 -6.01 20.32 -0.81
CA ILE A 59 -5.39 19.79 0.42
C ILE A 59 -6.28 18.69 1.05
N GLN A 60 -7.60 18.92 1.06
CA GLN A 60 -8.59 17.97 1.57
C GLN A 60 -8.99 16.87 0.57
N CYS A 61 -8.22 16.68 -0.52
CA CYS A 61 -8.47 15.59 -1.46
C CYS A 61 -8.49 14.24 -0.71
N SER A 62 -9.58 13.48 -0.86
CA SER A 62 -9.66 12.16 -0.22
C SER A 62 -8.62 11.19 -0.80
N PHE A 63 -8.10 11.39 -2.01
CA PHE A 63 -7.18 10.47 -2.70
C PHE A 63 -5.71 10.72 -2.37
N ARG A 64 -4.85 9.72 -2.62
CA ARG A 64 -3.42 9.74 -2.31
C ARG A 64 -2.65 10.64 -3.27
N HIS A 65 -1.76 11.45 -2.71
CA HIS A 65 -0.80 12.31 -3.40
C HIS A 65 0.62 11.85 -3.04
N PRO A 66 1.08 10.69 -3.53
CA PRO A 66 2.39 10.17 -3.16
C PRO A 66 3.52 11.10 -3.64
N VAL A 67 4.67 11.03 -2.97
CA VAL A 67 5.91 11.63 -3.48
C VAL A 67 6.21 10.97 -4.81
N ILE A 68 6.26 11.75 -5.87
CA ILE A 68 6.72 11.28 -7.17
C ILE A 68 8.22 11.47 -7.14
N MET A 69 8.94 10.41 -6.78
CA MET A 69 10.37 10.37 -7.00
C MET A 69 10.58 10.51 -8.51
N ALA A 70 11.29 11.54 -8.95
CA ALA A 70 11.66 11.71 -10.34
C ALA A 70 12.55 10.52 -10.72
N GLN A 71 11.95 9.45 -11.26
CA GLN A 71 12.72 8.44 -11.96
C GLN A 71 13.27 9.06 -13.26
N PRO A 72 14.51 8.77 -13.66
CA PRO A 72 15.03 9.23 -14.93
C PRO A 72 14.09 8.77 -16.05
N LYS A 73 13.71 9.71 -16.93
CA LYS A 73 12.85 9.45 -18.09
C LYS A 73 13.45 8.31 -18.91
N VAL A 74 12.90 7.10 -18.78
CA VAL A 74 13.08 6.07 -19.80
C VAL A 74 12.26 6.55 -20.98
N THR A 75 12.96 7.06 -21.99
CA THR A 75 12.40 7.60 -23.23
C THR A 75 11.43 6.61 -23.84
N THR A 76 10.15 6.96 -23.83
CA THR A 76 9.04 6.19 -24.40
C THR A 76 9.03 6.39 -25.92
N SER A 77 9.26 5.33 -26.69
CA SER A 77 8.67 5.22 -28.02
C SER A 77 7.32 4.52 -27.88
N ASN A 78 6.26 5.24 -28.24
CA ASN A 78 4.89 4.74 -28.32
C ASN A 78 4.81 3.54 -29.27
N THR A 79 4.06 2.51 -28.89
CA THR A 79 2.95 1.85 -29.61
C THR A 79 2.56 0.57 -28.86
N LEU A 80 1.29 0.15 -28.99
CA LEU A 80 0.66 -1.10 -28.56
C LEU A 80 -0.15 -1.07 -27.25
N THR A 81 -1.46 -1.03 -27.46
CA THR A 81 -2.47 -1.85 -26.75
C THR A 81 -1.86 -3.09 -26.10
N SER A 82 -1.48 -3.02 -24.82
CA SER A 82 -0.95 -4.17 -24.11
C SER A 82 -2.02 -4.75 -23.20
N ARG A 83 -2.37 -6.02 -23.45
CA ARG A 83 -2.91 -6.94 -22.43
C ARG A 83 -2.19 -6.62 -21.10
N LEU A 84 -2.92 -6.50 -19.99
CA LEU A 84 -2.31 -6.42 -18.64
C LEU A 84 -1.20 -7.48 -18.58
N SER A 85 0.06 -7.08 -18.67
CA SER A 85 1.16 -8.06 -18.64
C SER A 85 1.21 -8.60 -17.21
N LYS A 86 1.23 -9.93 -17.09
CA LYS A 86 1.30 -10.65 -15.81
C LYS A 86 2.40 -10.09 -14.89
N ASP A 87 3.44 -9.50 -15.49
CA ASP A 87 4.63 -8.90 -14.88
C ASP A 87 4.35 -7.81 -13.83
N ASN A 88 3.12 -7.30 -13.78
CA ASN A 88 2.72 -6.22 -12.88
C ASN A 88 1.78 -6.67 -11.74
N LEU A 89 1.36 -7.94 -11.71
CA LEU A 89 0.49 -8.46 -10.66
C LEU A 89 1.31 -8.86 -9.43
N VAL A 90 0.81 -8.53 -8.24
CA VAL A 90 1.41 -8.88 -6.96
C VAL A 90 0.39 -9.59 -6.10
N SER A 91 0.75 -10.76 -5.58
CA SER A 91 -0.03 -11.49 -4.57
C SER A 91 0.76 -11.61 -3.27
N PHE A 92 0.07 -11.45 -2.14
CA PHE A 92 0.66 -11.58 -0.80
C PHE A 92 0.23 -12.89 -0.15
N PHE A 93 1.20 -13.64 0.36
CA PHE A 93 1.00 -14.89 1.07
C PHE A 93 1.55 -14.76 2.48
N TRP A 94 0.66 -14.65 3.46
CA TRP A 94 1.06 -14.44 4.84
C TRP A 94 0.85 -15.71 5.67
N ASN A 95 1.95 -16.34 6.05
CA ASN A 95 1.95 -17.33 7.13
C ASN A 95 1.99 -16.58 8.48
N ILE A 96 0.82 -16.43 9.10
CA ILE A 96 0.68 -15.66 10.35
C ILE A 96 1.22 -16.38 11.58
N GLU A 97 1.40 -17.71 11.52
CA GLU A 97 1.99 -18.45 12.63
C GLU A 97 3.51 -18.24 12.65
N ASN A 98 4.16 -18.22 11.48
CA ASN A 98 5.59 -17.91 11.35
C ASN A 98 5.89 -16.41 11.52
N VAL A 99 5.00 -15.54 11.05
CA VAL A 99 5.13 -14.08 11.18
C VAL A 99 3.90 -13.54 11.92
N PRO A 100 3.86 -13.65 13.27
CA PRO A 100 2.69 -13.27 14.05
C PRO A 100 2.47 -11.77 14.11
N ILE A 101 1.23 -11.38 14.42
CA ILE A 101 0.86 -9.99 14.67
C ILE A 101 1.64 -9.50 15.89
N PRO A 102 2.43 -8.41 15.80
CA PRO A 102 3.13 -7.85 16.94
C PRO A 102 2.14 -7.39 18.03
N LYS A 103 2.57 -7.48 19.29
CA LYS A 103 1.74 -7.06 20.43
C LYS A 103 1.24 -5.62 20.26
N GLY A 104 -0.06 -5.42 20.49
CA GLY A 104 -0.72 -4.11 20.40
C GLY A 104 -0.97 -3.60 18.97
N GLN A 105 -0.63 -4.37 17.93
CA GLN A 105 -0.94 -4.03 16.54
C GLN A 105 -2.22 -4.73 16.07
N LYS A 106 -2.93 -4.12 15.12
CA LYS A 106 -4.07 -4.74 14.43
C LYS A 106 -3.67 -5.17 13.02
N PRO A 107 -4.17 -6.32 12.52
CA PRO A 107 -3.94 -6.76 11.14
C PRO A 107 -4.21 -5.68 10.11
N PHE A 108 -5.33 -4.98 10.24
CA PHE A 108 -5.72 -3.91 9.34
C PHE A 108 -4.60 -2.88 9.14
N ASP A 109 -4.01 -2.36 10.22
CA ASP A 109 -2.96 -1.34 10.13
C ASP A 109 -1.66 -1.87 9.51
N ILE A 110 -1.32 -3.14 9.75
CA ILE A 110 -0.17 -3.82 9.12
C ILE A 110 -0.40 -3.91 7.61
N ILE A 111 -1.57 -4.40 7.19
CA ILE A 111 -1.92 -4.59 5.77
C ILE A 111 -1.98 -3.25 5.04
N GLN A 112 -2.57 -2.22 5.66
CA GLN A 112 -2.60 -0.88 5.09
C GLN A 112 -1.18 -0.32 4.88
N ARG A 113 -0.23 -0.60 5.79
CA ARG A 113 1.17 -0.20 5.60
C ARG A 113 1.87 -0.97 4.48
N ILE A 114 1.59 -2.26 4.32
CA ILE A 114 2.12 -3.05 3.21
C ILE A 114 1.61 -2.47 1.88
N ARG A 115 0.29 -2.27 1.75
CA ARG A 115 -0.31 -1.73 0.53
C ARG A 115 0.11 -0.31 0.18
N GLN A 116 0.55 0.49 1.17
CA GLN A 116 1.13 1.81 0.88
C GLN A 116 2.32 1.75 -0.08
N LYS A 117 3.06 0.64 -0.09
CA LYS A 117 4.16 0.45 -1.05
C LYS A 117 3.65 0.33 -2.48
N LEU A 118 2.53 -0.35 -2.70
CA LEU A 118 1.89 -0.44 -4.02
C LEU A 118 1.38 0.92 -4.53
N VAL A 119 0.98 1.82 -3.64
CA VAL A 119 0.57 3.18 -4.02
C VAL A 119 1.73 4.00 -4.59
N ILE A 120 2.96 3.69 -4.16
CA ILE A 120 4.18 4.39 -4.58
C ILE A 120 4.71 3.81 -5.89
N GLU A 121 4.48 2.52 -6.15
CA GLU A 121 4.85 1.80 -7.38
C GLU A 121 3.61 1.50 -8.23
N PRO A 122 3.08 2.48 -9.01
CA PRO A 122 1.77 2.37 -9.66
C PRO A 122 1.72 1.33 -10.79
N SER A 123 2.87 0.81 -11.23
CA SER A 123 2.90 -0.32 -12.16
C SER A 123 2.38 -1.59 -11.50
N LEU A 124 2.49 -1.73 -10.19
CA LEU A 124 2.07 -2.92 -9.47
C LEU A 124 0.57 -2.89 -9.15
N GLN A 125 -0.08 -4.03 -9.36
CA GLN A 125 -1.50 -4.23 -9.04
C GLN A 125 -1.66 -5.42 -8.09
N GLU A 126 -2.35 -5.20 -6.98
CA GLU A 126 -2.66 -6.30 -6.05
C GLU A 126 -3.68 -7.24 -6.69
N ALA A 127 -3.28 -8.49 -6.92
CA ALA A 127 -4.16 -9.56 -7.37
C ALA A 127 -4.88 -10.23 -6.19
N ALA A 128 -4.15 -10.51 -5.10
CA ALA A 128 -4.70 -11.11 -3.90
C ALA A 128 -3.86 -10.81 -2.65
N PHE A 129 -4.52 -10.84 -1.49
CA PHE A 129 -3.85 -10.88 -0.19
C PHE A 129 -4.47 -12.01 0.62
N SER A 130 -3.67 -13.04 0.88
CA SER A 130 -4.07 -14.27 1.56
C SER A 130 -3.33 -14.43 2.89
N CYS A 131 -4.06 -14.74 3.96
CA CYS A 131 -3.54 -15.10 5.27
C CYS A 131 -3.82 -16.58 5.52
N PHE A 132 -2.78 -17.37 5.76
CA PHE A 132 -2.85 -18.81 5.97
C PHE A 132 -2.70 -19.12 7.45
N CYS A 133 -3.69 -19.82 8.01
CA CYS A 133 -3.72 -20.12 9.44
C CYS A 133 -4.71 -21.23 9.76
N ASN A 134 -4.59 -21.77 10.97
CA ASN A 134 -5.74 -22.39 11.60
C ASN A 134 -6.71 -21.29 12.08
N ILE A 135 -7.96 -21.26 11.59
CA ILE A 135 -8.90 -20.18 11.93
C ILE A 135 -9.22 -20.15 13.45
N TYR A 136 -9.16 -21.31 14.10
CA TYR A 136 -9.43 -21.44 15.53
C TYR A 136 -8.32 -20.87 16.42
N THR A 137 -7.11 -20.64 15.90
CA THR A 137 -5.99 -20.05 16.67
C THR A 137 -6.01 -18.53 16.64
N ILE A 138 -6.83 -17.92 15.77
CA ILE A 138 -6.96 -16.46 15.64
C ILE A 138 -8.18 -15.96 16.39
N SER A 139 -8.03 -14.89 17.18
CA SER A 139 -9.14 -14.23 17.87
C SER A 139 -10.16 -13.63 16.90
N GLN A 140 -11.43 -13.55 17.33
CA GLN A 140 -12.51 -12.99 16.52
C GLN A 140 -12.23 -11.54 16.07
N ASP A 141 -11.64 -10.72 16.94
CA ASP A 141 -11.23 -9.35 16.60
C ASP A 141 -10.21 -9.30 15.46
N ASN A 142 -9.23 -10.21 15.48
CA ASN A 142 -8.22 -10.29 14.43
C ASN A 142 -8.80 -10.84 13.13
N GLN A 143 -9.73 -11.81 13.19
CA GLN A 143 -10.45 -12.29 12.02
C GLN A 143 -11.27 -11.15 11.37
N GLN A 144 -11.99 -10.37 12.17
CA GLN A 144 -12.74 -9.23 11.67
C GLN A 144 -11.80 -8.14 11.11
N SER A 145 -10.65 -7.90 11.74
CA SER A 145 -9.65 -6.96 11.27
C SER A 145 -9.06 -7.36 9.90
N LEU A 146 -8.79 -8.65 9.68
CA LEU A 146 -8.37 -9.22 8.40
C LEU A 146 -9.45 -9.05 7.34
N HIS A 147 -10.70 -9.38 7.67
CA HIS A 147 -11.84 -9.23 6.76
C HIS A 147 -12.07 -7.77 6.35
N HIS A 148 -12.06 -6.82 7.30
CA HIS A 148 -12.15 -5.39 7.00
C HIS A 148 -10.97 -4.88 6.17
N ALA A 149 -9.82 -5.54 6.24
CA ALA A 149 -8.68 -5.27 5.38
C ALA A 149 -8.77 -5.97 4.02
N ASN A 150 -9.89 -6.62 3.69
CA ASN A 150 -10.08 -7.34 2.44
C ASN A 150 -9.01 -8.42 2.21
N VAL A 151 -8.59 -9.10 3.29
CA VAL A 151 -7.65 -10.24 3.24
C VAL A 151 -8.43 -11.53 3.30
N ARG A 152 -8.09 -12.46 2.41
CA ARG A 152 -8.67 -13.80 2.37
C ARG A 152 -8.04 -14.66 3.46
N ILE A 153 -8.85 -15.17 4.38
CA ILE A 153 -8.39 -16.14 5.38
C ILE A 153 -8.49 -17.53 4.77
N ILE A 154 -7.37 -18.25 4.75
CA ILE A 154 -7.29 -19.62 4.24
C ILE A 154 -7.10 -20.53 5.43
N HIS A 155 -8.13 -21.30 5.71
CA HIS A 155 -8.10 -22.25 6.81
C HIS A 155 -7.22 -23.46 6.46
N VAL A 156 -6.17 -23.66 7.24
CA VAL A 156 -5.32 -24.85 7.20
C VAL A 156 -5.49 -25.59 8.54
N PRO A 157 -6.34 -26.63 8.61
CA PRO A 157 -6.60 -27.38 9.84
C PRO A 157 -5.50 -28.38 10.21
N ASP A 158 -4.71 -28.83 9.21
CA ASP A 158 -3.65 -29.82 9.41
C ASP A 158 -2.55 -29.25 10.31
N ARG A 159 -2.34 -29.90 11.45
CA ARG A 159 -1.34 -29.51 12.46
C ARG A 159 0.04 -30.08 12.17
N LYS A 160 0.20 -30.87 11.11
CA LYS A 160 1.52 -31.37 10.70
C LYS A 160 2.42 -30.18 10.37
N PRO A 161 3.69 -30.21 10.82
CA PRO A 161 4.68 -29.23 10.40
C PRO A 161 4.70 -29.08 8.88
N GLY A 162 4.76 -27.84 8.41
CA GLY A 162 4.78 -27.52 6.99
C GLY A 162 3.43 -27.60 6.26
N ALA A 163 2.31 -27.87 6.93
CA ALA A 163 1.00 -27.89 6.28
C ALA A 163 0.63 -26.55 5.64
N VAL A 164 0.85 -25.45 6.36
CA VAL A 164 0.66 -24.09 5.85
C VAL A 164 1.59 -23.80 4.68
N ASP A 165 2.87 -24.18 4.79
CA ASP A 165 3.86 -23.94 3.73
C ASP A 165 3.49 -24.70 2.45
N ARG A 166 3.00 -25.95 2.56
CA ARG A 166 2.46 -26.70 1.41
C ARG A 166 1.28 -26.00 0.77
N GLN A 167 0.35 -25.46 1.56
CA GLN A 167 -0.79 -24.74 1.03
C GLN A 167 -0.38 -23.44 0.32
N ILE A 168 0.60 -22.72 0.86
CA ILE A 168 1.18 -21.53 0.22
C ILE A 168 1.83 -21.91 -1.11
N MET A 169 2.61 -23.00 -1.17
CA MET A 169 3.23 -23.48 -2.41
C MET A 169 2.19 -23.79 -3.50
N LEU A 170 1.06 -24.43 -3.15
CA LEU A 170 -0.03 -24.70 -4.10
C LEU A 170 -0.67 -23.41 -4.63
N GLU A 171 -0.72 -22.36 -3.81
CA GLU A 171 -1.31 -21.09 -4.21
C GLU A 171 -0.35 -20.22 -5.03
N LEU A 172 0.96 -20.32 -4.76
CA LEU A 172 2.01 -19.75 -5.59
C LEU A 172 1.99 -20.35 -7.00
N ASP A 173 1.96 -21.69 -7.12
CA ASP A 173 1.88 -22.37 -8.42
C ASP A 173 0.62 -21.96 -9.20
N ARG A 174 -0.52 -21.80 -8.50
CA ARG A 174 -1.75 -21.31 -9.13
C ARG A 174 -1.59 -19.89 -9.65
N PHE A 175 -0.97 -18.99 -8.88
CA PHE A 175 -0.76 -17.60 -9.27
C PHE A 175 0.17 -17.47 -10.48
N GLU A 176 1.22 -18.28 -10.56
CA GLU A 176 2.15 -18.31 -11.71
C GLU A 176 1.44 -18.69 -13.03
N ARG A 177 0.41 -19.54 -12.95
CA ARG A 177 -0.35 -20.00 -14.12
C ARG A 177 -1.37 -18.97 -14.62
N VAL A 178 -1.81 -18.01 -13.79
CA VAL A 178 -2.76 -16.93 -14.16
C VAL A 178 -2.11 -15.96 -15.11
#